data_AF-A0A849ETH2-F1
#
_entry.id   AF-A0A849ETH2-F1
#
_cell.length_a   1.000
_cell.length_b   1.000
_cell.length_c   1.000
_cell.angle_alpha   90.00
_cell.angle_beta   90.00
_cell.angle_gamma   90.00
#
_symmetry.space_group_name_H-M   'P 1'
#
loop_
_entity.id
_entity.type
_entity.pdbx_description
1 polymer ?
#
loop_
_entity_poly.entity_id
_entity_poly.type
_entity_poly.pdbx_seq_one_letter_code
_entity_poly.pdbx_strand_id
1 'polypeptide(L)'
;MSLIYSNLDVVDIAESIKHYLGKRPDAADTLEGVANWWLLRQRYEIAMDIVQEALDVLIKQGVVTTITPHGSEIIYKLKGNP
;
A
#
# COMPACT_ATOMS: atom_id res chain seq x y z
N MET A 1 -16.23 4.58 13.61
CA MET A 1 -16.35 3.61 12.51
C MET A 1 -16.89 4.34 11.28
N SER A 2 -16.03 5.10 10.59
CA SER A 2 -16.40 5.84 9.38
C SER A 2 -15.47 5.37 8.27
N LEU A 3 -16.04 4.82 7.20
CA LEU A 3 -15.33 4.38 6.00
C LEU A 3 -14.84 5.63 5.25
N ILE A 4 -13.59 6.02 5.48
CA ILE A 4 -12.94 7.24 4.94
C ILE A 4 -12.57 7.17 3.45
N TYR A 5 -13.28 6.38 2.63
CA TYR A 5 -12.84 6.13 1.24
C TYR A 5 -13.57 6.96 0.17
N SER A 6 -14.30 8.01 0.57
CA SER A 6 -15.26 8.69 -0.31
C SER A 6 -14.93 10.16 -0.57
N ASN A 7 -13.67 10.49 -0.87
CA ASN A 7 -13.38 11.75 -1.54
C ASN A 7 -12.05 11.67 -2.27
N LEU A 8 -12.06 11.01 -3.43
CA LEU A 8 -10.94 11.13 -4.36
C LEU A 8 -11.27 12.27 -5.30
N ASP A 9 -10.46 13.32 -5.26
CA ASP A 9 -10.54 14.38 -6.26
C ASP A 9 -10.14 13.77 -7.63
N VAL A 10 -10.94 14.07 -8.65
CA VAL A 10 -10.65 13.69 -10.04
C VAL A 10 -9.26 14.16 -10.46
N VAL A 11 -8.81 15.30 -9.92
CA VAL A 11 -7.47 15.87 -10.17
C VAL A 11 -6.37 14.97 -9.62
N ASP A 12 -6.50 14.48 -8.38
CA ASP A 12 -5.51 13.60 -7.74
C ASP A 12 -5.41 12.24 -8.43
N ILE A 13 -6.57 11.70 -8.86
CA ILE A 13 -6.63 10.48 -9.67
C ILE A 13 -5.94 10.71 -11.01
N ALA A 14 -6.21 11.84 -11.69
CA ALA A 14 -5.65 12.14 -13.00
C ALA A 14 -4.12 12.27 -12.96
N GLU A 15 -3.54 12.95 -11.95
CA GLU A 15 -2.09 13.05 -11.79
C GLU A 15 -1.46 11.69 -11.47
N SER A 16 -2.13 10.85 -10.66
CA SER A 16 -1.67 9.49 -10.36
C SER A 16 -1.64 8.59 -11.61
N ILE A 17 -2.68 8.66 -12.44
CA ILE A 17 -2.77 7.94 -13.72
C ILE A 17 -1.68 8.44 -14.70
N LYS A 18 -1.51 9.76 -14.81
CA LYS A 18 -0.49 10.38 -15.67
C LYS A 18 0.93 9.95 -15.30
N HIS A 19 1.26 9.95 -14.01
CA HIS A 19 2.57 9.47 -13.53
C HIS A 19 2.79 7.99 -13.86
N TYR A 20 1.75 7.17 -13.74
CA TYR A 20 1.83 5.75 -14.10
C TYR A 20 2.07 5.54 -15.59
N LEU A 21 1.26 6.16 -16.46
CA LEU A 21 1.41 6.07 -17.91
C LEU A 21 2.77 6.61 -18.37
N GLY A 22 3.28 7.68 -17.74
CA GLY A 22 4.61 8.22 -18.03
C GLY A 22 5.77 7.27 -17.70
N LYS A 23 5.60 6.35 -16.75
CA LYS A 23 6.60 5.31 -16.41
C LYS A 23 6.53 4.09 -17.32
N ARG A 24 5.47 3.95 -18.12
CA ARG A 24 5.25 2.85 -19.06
C ARG A 24 4.83 3.41 -20.41
N PRO A 25 5.76 4.00 -21.18
CA PRO A 25 5.43 4.65 -22.46
C PRO A 25 4.79 3.72 -23.50
N ASP A 26 4.95 2.39 -23.35
CA ASP A 26 4.31 1.38 -24.20
C ASP A 26 2.97 0.85 -23.65
N ALA A 27 2.50 1.37 -22.50
CA ALA A 27 1.20 1.00 -21.94
C ALA A 27 0.06 1.66 -22.72
N ALA A 28 -0.22 1.13 -23.91
CA ALA A 28 -1.50 1.33 -24.57
C ALA A 28 -2.55 0.49 -23.83
N ASP A 29 -3.08 1.03 -22.75
CA ASP A 29 -4.10 0.36 -21.96
C ASP A 29 -5.50 0.93 -22.27
N THR A 30 -6.52 0.09 -22.13
CA THR A 30 -7.92 0.51 -22.29
C THR A 30 -8.37 1.29 -21.06
N LEU A 31 -9.47 2.03 -21.16
CA LEU A 31 -10.09 2.67 -19.98
C LEU A 31 -10.34 1.66 -18.85
N GLU A 32 -10.82 0.47 -19.20
CA GLU A 32 -11.10 -0.62 -18.27
C GLU A 32 -9.82 -1.14 -17.59
N GLY A 33 -8.73 -1.28 -18.34
CA GLY A 33 -7.44 -1.70 -17.78
C GLY A 33 -6.81 -0.63 -16.88
N VAL A 34 -6.86 0.64 -17.27
CA VAL A 34 -6.42 1.77 -16.42
C VAL A 34 -7.24 1.83 -15.13
N ALA A 35 -8.57 1.70 -15.22
CA ALA A 35 -9.45 1.73 -14.05
C ALA A 35 -9.20 0.54 -13.12
N ASN A 36 -9.07 -0.69 -13.66
CA ASN A 36 -8.80 -1.87 -12.86
C ASN A 36 -7.43 -1.82 -12.19
N TRP A 37 -6.39 -1.37 -12.91
CA TRP A 37 -5.05 -1.21 -12.33
C TRP A 37 -5.05 -0.14 -11.23
N TRP A 38 -5.66 1.02 -11.49
CA TRP A 38 -5.71 2.11 -10.52
C TRP A 38 -6.48 1.68 -9.25
N LEU A 39 -7.61 0.97 -9.39
CA LEU A 39 -8.36 0.42 -8.26
C LEU A 39 -7.55 -0.60 -7.47
N LEU A 40 -6.82 -1.49 -8.16
CA LEU A 40 -5.96 -2.48 -7.51
C LEU A 40 -4.83 -1.80 -6.74
N ARG A 41 -4.21 -0.77 -7.33
CA ARG A 41 -3.16 0.02 -6.69
C ARG A 41 -3.67 0.77 -5.46
N GLN A 42 -4.80 1.44 -5.57
CA GLN A 42 -5.40 2.16 -4.44
C GLN A 42 -5.72 1.18 -3.30
N ARG A 43 -6.31 0.01 -3.62
CA ARG A 43 -6.56 -1.05 -2.63
C ARG A 43 -5.27 -1.58 -2.01
N TYR A 44 -4.21 -1.71 -2.79
CA TYR A 44 -2.91 -2.14 -2.31
C TYR A 44 -2.29 -1.12 -1.34
N GLU A 45 -2.29 0.17 -1.69
CA GLU A 45 -1.78 1.25 -0.82
C GLU A 45 -2.57 1.32 0.49
N ILE A 46 -3.90 1.30 0.43
CA ILE A 46 -4.77 1.22 1.61
C ILE A 46 -4.48 -0.02 2.45
N ALA A 47 -4.30 -1.19 1.82
CA ALA A 47 -4.00 -2.43 2.53
C ALA A 47 -2.63 -2.37 3.22
N MET A 48 -1.64 -1.72 2.63
CA MET A 48 -0.32 -1.53 3.24
C MET A 48 -0.40 -0.69 4.50
N ASP A 49 -1.15 0.40 4.50
CA ASP A 49 -1.37 1.23 5.68
C ASP A 49 -2.04 0.44 6.81
N ILE A 50 -3.12 -0.30 6.48
CA ILE A 50 -3.82 -1.15 7.45
C ILE A 50 -2.91 -2.26 8.00
N VAL A 51 -2.11 -2.89 7.14
CA VAL A 51 -1.15 -3.92 7.57
C VAL A 51 -0.07 -3.33 8.48
N GLN A 52 0.43 -2.12 8.17
CA GLN A 52 1.40 -1.43 9.02
C GLN A 52 0.80 -1.13 10.39
N GLU A 53 -0.42 -0.57 10.46
CA GLU A 53 -1.11 -0.32 11.73
C GLU A 53 -1.31 -1.62 12.54
N ALA A 54 -1.71 -2.71 11.87
CA ALA A 54 -1.87 -4.01 12.51
C ALA A 54 -0.55 -4.55 13.06
N LEU A 55 0.55 -4.41 12.31
CA LEU A 55 1.90 -4.81 12.74
C LEU A 55 2.37 -3.96 13.94
N ASP A 56 2.11 -2.65 13.95
CA ASP A 56 2.42 -1.78 15.07
C ASP A 56 1.67 -2.18 16.35
N VAL A 57 0.40 -2.57 16.23
CA VAL A 57 -0.38 -3.12 17.35
C VAL A 57 0.25 -4.41 17.86
N LEU A 58 0.63 -5.34 16.98
CA LEU A 58 1.25 -6.61 17.37
C LEU A 58 2.63 -6.43 18.00
N ILE A 59 3.40 -5.42 17.57
CA ILE A 59 4.68 -5.05 18.19
C ILE A 59 4.44 -4.49 19.59
N LYS A 60 3.47 -3.59 19.76
CA LYS A 60 3.10 -3.04 21.09
C LYS A 60 2.64 -4.13 22.06
N GLN A 61 1.95 -5.15 21.56
CA GLN A 61 1.55 -6.32 22.35
C GLN A 61 2.70 -7.30 22.62
N GLY A 62 3.87 -7.09 22.02
CA GLY A 62 5.03 -7.97 22.16
C GLY A 62 4.88 -9.30 21.43
N VAL A 63 3.92 -9.43 20.52
CA VAL A 63 3.69 -10.65 19.72
C VAL A 63 4.63 -10.72 18.52
N VAL A 64 4.92 -9.57 17.92
CA VAL A 64 5.83 -9.42 16.77
C VAL A 64 7.03 -8.57 17.16
N THR A 65 8.18 -8.81 16.55
CA THR A 65 9.37 -7.96 16.65
C THR A 65 9.94 -7.70 15.25
N THR A 66 10.68 -6.60 15.11
CA THR A 66 11.32 -6.17 13.87
C THR A 66 12.81 -6.51 13.89
N ILE A 67 13.34 -6.94 12.74
CA ILE A 67 14.77 -7.05 12.48
C ILE A 67 15.10 -6.10 11.33
N THR A 68 16.16 -5.32 11.48
CA THR A 68 16.74 -4.55 10.38
C THR A 68 18.16 -5.06 10.14
N PRO A 69 18.35 -6.03 9.22
CA PRO A 69 19.68 -6.41 8.77
C PRO A 69 20.40 -5.20 8.17
N HIS A 70 21.74 -5.17 8.22
CA HIS A 70 22.57 -4.03 7.83
C HIS A 70 22.14 -3.39 6.49
N GLY A 71 21.37 -2.31 6.56
CA GLY A 71 20.92 -1.51 5.41
C GLY A 71 19.78 -2.11 4.56
N SER A 72 19.11 -3.19 5.00
CA SER A 72 17.99 -3.78 4.26
C SER A 72 16.62 -3.35 4.79
N GLU A 73 15.56 -3.79 4.11
CA GLU A 73 14.18 -3.62 4.55
C GLU A 73 13.93 -4.21 5.94
N ILE A 74 12.94 -3.64 6.65
CA ILE A 74 12.50 -4.11 7.96
C ILE A 74 11.77 -5.45 7.78
N ILE A 75 12.21 -6.46 8.53
CA ILE A 75 11.59 -7.78 8.56
C ILE A 75 10.79 -7.94 9.85
N TYR A 76 9.52 -8.29 9.74
CA TYR A 76 8.65 -8.62 10.88
C TYR A 76 8.71 -10.11 11.16
N LYS A 77 8.92 -10.51 12.41
CA LYS A 77 8.88 -11.92 12.84
C LYS A 77 8.05 -12.07 14.12
N LEU A 78 7.43 -13.23 14.30
CA LEU A 78 6.87 -13.60 15.59
C LEU A 78 7.98 -13.56 16.65
N LYS A 79 7.64 -13.01 17.82
CA LYS A 79 8.49 -13.13 18.99
C LYS A 79 8.41 -14.59 19.44
N GLY A 80 9.52 -15.32 19.34
CA GLY A 80 9.58 -16.69 19.87
C GLY A 80 9.22 -16.68 21.35
N ASN A 81 8.38 -17.62 21.78
CA ASN A 81 8.14 -17.85 23.19
C ASN A 81 9.50 -18.20 23.84
N PRO A 82 9.89 -17.59 24.98
CA PRO A 82 11.15 -17.87 25.64
C PRO A 82 11.34 -19.35 25.97
#